data_AF-A0A662NLB0-F1
#
_entry.id   AF-A0A662NLB0-F1
#
_cell.length_a   1.000
_cell.length_b   1.000
_cell.length_c   1.000
_cell.angle_alpha   90.00
_cell.angle_beta   90.00
_cell.angle_gamma   90.00
#
_symmetry.space_group_name_H-M   'P 1'
#
loop_
_entity.id
_entity.type
_entity.pdbx_description
1 polymer ?
#
loop_
_entity_poly.entity_id
_entity_poly.type
_entity_poly.pdbx_seq_one_letter_code
_entity_poly.pdbx_strand_id
1 'polypeptide(L)'
;MYLSSDMKQTLYELAPKTLRSLIDNSPSIALRAIECFFSLNSITASDLFECAMKATAEFLVSEKADDEELNALMDYIEQNDPEHATEVLVGSFTLVVLESAYFDPWRAQLNDLIYDNIDVVAA
;
A
#
# COMPACT_ATOMS: atom_id res chain seq x y z
N MET A 1 1.41 -10.19 3.40
CA MET A 1 1.53 -9.29 4.57
C MET A 1 0.14 -8.86 4.99
N TYR A 2 -0.13 -8.75 6.27
CA TYR A 2 -1.38 -8.21 6.82
C TYR A 2 -1.04 -7.07 7.76
N LEU A 3 -1.86 -6.02 7.74
CA LEU A 3 -1.71 -4.93 8.71
C LEU A 3 -2.17 -5.43 10.08
N SER A 4 -1.37 -5.16 11.13
CA SER A 4 -1.71 -5.59 12.50
C SER A 4 -3.03 -4.96 12.95
N SER A 5 -3.76 -5.64 13.85
CA SER A 5 -5.01 -5.12 14.40
C SER A 5 -4.84 -3.76 15.06
N ASP A 6 -3.74 -3.58 15.79
CA ASP A 6 -3.43 -2.32 16.47
C ASP A 6 -3.20 -1.18 15.47
N MET A 7 -2.41 -1.41 14.41
CA MET A 7 -2.17 -0.38 13.40
C MET A 7 -3.43 -0.07 12.59
N LYS A 8 -4.27 -1.08 12.29
CA LYS A 8 -5.59 -0.86 11.69
C LYS A 8 -6.42 0.08 12.56
N GLN A 9 -6.51 -0.19 13.86
CA GLN A 9 -7.25 0.65 14.79
C GLN A 9 -6.68 2.08 14.83
N THR A 10 -5.37 2.23 14.93
CA THR A 10 -4.70 3.54 14.91
C THR A 10 -5.02 4.33 13.63
N LEU A 11 -5.03 3.68 12.45
CA LEU A 11 -5.43 4.34 11.20
C LEU A 11 -6.87 4.86 11.25
N TYR A 12 -7.81 4.06 11.77
CA TYR A 12 -9.22 4.47 11.89
C TYR A 12 -9.41 5.60 12.91
N GLU A 13 -8.57 5.67 13.94
CA GLU A 13 -8.66 6.68 14.99
C GLU A 13 -7.97 8.00 14.60
N LEU A 14 -6.77 7.93 14.02
CA LEU A 14 -5.94 9.10 13.75
C LEU A 14 -6.06 9.64 12.33
N ALA A 15 -6.43 8.80 11.36
CA ALA A 15 -6.55 9.20 9.96
C ALA A 15 -7.87 8.82 9.28
N PRO A 16 -9.05 9.04 9.91
CA PRO A 16 -10.33 8.58 9.39
C PRO A 16 -10.71 9.21 8.05
N LYS A 17 -10.47 10.51 7.82
CA LYS A 17 -10.83 11.14 6.54
C LYS A 17 -9.88 10.70 5.42
N THR A 18 -8.60 10.65 5.71
CA THR A 18 -7.56 10.20 4.77
C THR A 18 -7.81 8.75 4.37
N LEU A 19 -8.16 7.90 5.33
CA LEU A 19 -8.52 6.50 5.08
C LEU A 19 -9.79 6.38 4.21
N ARG A 20 -10.82 7.17 4.49
CA ARG A 20 -12.02 7.22 3.64
C ARG A 20 -11.69 7.67 2.22
N SER A 21 -10.91 8.74 2.09
CA SER A 21 -10.47 9.27 0.80
C SER A 21 -9.64 8.24 0.04
N LEU A 22 -8.75 7.50 0.72
CA LEU A 22 -7.97 6.41 0.15
C LEU A 22 -8.89 5.32 -0.41
N ILE A 23 -9.91 4.91 0.35
CA ILE A 23 -10.88 3.89 -0.09
C ILE A 23 -11.63 4.37 -1.34
N ASP A 24 -12.11 5.61 -1.35
CA ASP A 24 -12.81 6.22 -2.49
C ASP A 24 -11.91 6.33 -3.74
N ASN A 25 -10.59 6.47 -3.54
CA ASN A 25 -9.60 6.55 -4.62
C ASN A 25 -8.88 5.23 -4.91
N SER A 26 -9.19 4.15 -4.18
CA SER A 26 -8.53 2.85 -4.32
C SER A 26 -8.57 2.28 -5.75
N PRO A 27 -9.64 2.46 -6.56
CA PRO A 27 -9.60 2.02 -7.96
C PRO A 27 -8.47 2.67 -8.78
N SER A 28 -8.28 3.99 -8.61
CA SER A 28 -7.25 4.74 -9.35
C SER A 28 -5.85 4.39 -8.86
N ILE A 29 -5.69 4.19 -7.55
CA ILE A 29 -4.40 3.80 -6.95
C ILE A 29 -4.04 2.38 -7.39
N ALA A 30 -5.00 1.45 -7.35
CA ALA A 30 -4.82 0.07 -7.79
C ALA A 30 -4.43 0.00 -9.28
N LEU A 31 -5.14 0.71 -10.16
CA LEU A 31 -4.80 0.75 -11.58
C LEU A 31 -3.36 1.23 -11.80
N ARG A 32 -2.95 2.31 -11.14
CA ARG A 32 -1.60 2.87 -11.28
C ARG A 32 -0.51 1.92 -10.77
N ALA A 33 -0.77 1.22 -9.66
CA ALA A 33 0.13 0.20 -9.14
C ALA A 33 0.29 -0.97 -10.13
N ILE A 34 -0.81 -1.43 -10.72
CA ILE A 34 -0.82 -2.51 -11.71
C ILE A 34 -0.13 -2.11 -13.02
N GLU A 35 -0.39 -0.89 -13.52
CA GLU A 35 0.28 -0.35 -14.71
C GLU A 35 1.79 -0.22 -14.49
N CYS A 36 2.21 0.27 -13.32
CA CYS A 36 3.61 0.30 -12.92
C CYS A 36 4.20 -1.12 -12.95
N PHE A 37 3.55 -2.08 -12.31
CA PHE A 37 4.02 -3.45 -12.19
C PHE A 37 4.21 -4.15 -13.56
N PHE A 38 3.24 -4.03 -14.45
CA PHE A 38 3.32 -4.62 -15.80
C PHE A 38 4.27 -3.89 -16.74
N SER A 39 4.76 -2.70 -16.37
CA SER A 39 5.80 -1.99 -17.13
C SER A 39 7.22 -2.49 -16.82
N LEU A 40 7.38 -3.34 -15.79
CA LEU A 40 8.68 -3.84 -15.36
C LEU A 40 9.14 -5.03 -16.22
N ASN A 41 10.45 -5.11 -16.44
CA ASN A 41 11.07 -6.18 -17.25
C ASN A 41 11.21 -7.51 -16.48
N SER A 42 11.08 -7.46 -15.15
CA SER A 42 11.12 -8.59 -14.21
C SER A 42 9.98 -8.38 -13.22
N ILE A 43 9.30 -9.47 -12.83
CA ILE A 43 8.05 -9.41 -12.10
C ILE A 43 8.17 -10.29 -10.85
N THR A 44 8.35 -9.67 -9.68
CA THR A 44 8.39 -10.33 -8.37
C THR A 44 7.30 -9.80 -7.43
N ALA A 45 7.02 -10.50 -6.34
CA ALA A 45 6.11 -10.00 -5.30
C ALA A 45 6.57 -8.65 -4.71
N SER A 46 7.88 -8.46 -4.58
CA SER A 46 8.46 -7.20 -4.09
C SER A 46 8.21 -6.06 -5.06
N ASP A 47 8.33 -6.30 -6.37
CA ASP A 47 8.07 -5.29 -7.41
C ASP A 47 6.62 -4.78 -7.36
N LEU A 48 5.65 -5.68 -7.11
CA LEU A 48 4.25 -5.29 -6.94
C LEU A 48 4.09 -4.37 -5.73
N PHE A 49 4.70 -4.75 -4.61
CA PHE A 49 4.61 -3.98 -3.38
C PHE A 49 5.26 -2.60 -3.55
N GLU A 50 6.42 -2.50 -4.21
CA GLU A 50 7.08 -1.24 -4.52
C GLU A 50 6.23 -0.33 -5.43
N CYS A 51 5.62 -0.88 -6.48
CA CYS A 51 4.70 -0.13 -7.33
C CYS A 51 3.46 0.36 -6.57
N ALA A 52 2.92 -0.46 -5.67
CA ALA A 52 1.79 -0.08 -4.82
C ALA A 52 2.17 0.98 -3.79
N MET A 53 3.36 0.88 -3.17
CA MET A 53 3.93 1.89 -2.28
C MET A 53 4.06 3.24 -2.99
N LYS A 54 4.60 3.24 -4.21
CA LYS A 54 4.75 4.47 -5.01
C LYS A 54 3.40 5.12 -5.31
N ALA A 55 2.43 4.34 -5.80
CA ALA A 55 1.08 4.86 -6.10
C ALA A 55 0.38 5.39 -4.83
N THR A 56 0.59 4.75 -3.68
CA THR A 56 0.05 5.18 -2.40
C THR A 56 0.73 6.46 -1.91
N ALA A 57 2.06 6.54 -1.98
CA ALA A 57 2.80 7.74 -1.58
C ALA A 57 2.36 8.96 -2.39
N GLU A 58 2.14 8.81 -3.70
CA GLU A 58 1.61 9.87 -4.56
C GLU A 58 0.20 10.32 -4.14
N PHE A 59 -0.63 9.42 -3.63
CA PHE A 59 -1.92 9.78 -3.03
C PHE A 59 -1.72 10.57 -1.72
N LEU A 60 -0.83 10.11 -0.84
CA LEU A 60 -0.62 10.71 0.49
C LEU A 60 -0.06 12.13 0.42
N VAL A 61 0.68 12.48 -0.63
CA VAL A 61 1.18 13.85 -0.85
C VAL A 61 0.23 14.71 -1.71
N SER A 62 -0.95 14.21 -2.03
CA SER A 62 -1.95 14.95 -2.80
C SER A 62 -2.94 15.67 -1.88
N GLU A 63 -3.70 16.62 -2.43
CA GLU A 63 -4.79 17.33 -1.75
C GLU A 63 -5.94 16.43 -1.24
N LYS A 64 -5.88 15.13 -1.54
CA LYS A 64 -6.88 14.13 -1.13
C LYS A 64 -6.60 13.53 0.25
N ALA A 65 -5.39 13.70 0.78
CA ALA A 65 -5.05 13.33 2.14
C ALA A 65 -5.16 14.54 3.06
N ASP A 66 -5.54 14.30 4.31
CA ASP A 66 -5.66 15.37 5.32
C ASP A 66 -4.32 15.50 6.05
N ASP A 67 -3.63 16.64 5.85
CA ASP A 67 -2.29 16.87 6.39
C ASP A 67 -2.25 16.81 7.92
N GLU A 68 -3.32 17.24 8.62
CA GLU A 68 -3.38 17.20 10.08
C GLU A 68 -3.43 15.75 10.57
N GLU A 69 -4.22 14.92 9.90
CA GLU A 69 -4.31 13.48 10.18
C GLU A 69 -2.99 12.75 9.88
N LEU A 70 -2.35 13.06 8.76
CA LEU A 70 -1.05 12.46 8.41
C LEU A 70 0.04 12.83 9.41
N ASN A 71 0.08 14.08 9.87
CA ASN A 71 1.03 14.51 10.90
C ASN A 71 0.75 13.82 12.23
N ALA A 72 -0.51 13.73 12.68
CA ALA A 72 -0.86 13.06 13.92
C ALA A 72 -0.49 11.57 13.91
N LEU A 73 -0.70 10.91 12.77
CA LEU A 73 -0.31 9.52 12.58
C LEU A 73 1.22 9.36 12.51
N MET A 74 1.93 10.28 11.84
CA MET A 74 3.40 10.28 11.80
C MET A 74 3.98 10.44 13.21
N ASP A 75 3.48 11.39 14.01
CA ASP A 75 3.91 11.61 15.39
C ASP A 75 3.72 10.35 16.26
N TYR A 76 2.59 9.63 16.07
CA TYR A 76 2.36 8.35 16.75
C TYR A 76 3.39 7.30 16.31
N ILE A 77 3.64 7.17 15.01
CA ILE A 77 4.58 6.17 14.50
C ILE A 77 6.00 6.50 14.96
N GLU A 78 6.45 7.75 14.88
CA GLU A 78 7.79 8.18 15.30
C GLU A 78 8.07 7.87 16.78
N GLN A 79 7.06 7.90 17.65
CA GLN A 79 7.21 7.52 19.05
C GLN A 79 7.46 6.02 19.25
N ASN A 80 7.07 5.18 18.29
CA ASN A 80 7.16 3.73 18.37
C ASN A 80 8.27 3.14 17.47
N ASP A 81 8.53 3.76 16.32
CA ASP A 81 9.54 3.36 15.33
C ASP A 81 10.06 4.60 14.55
N PRO A 82 10.92 5.42 15.16
CA PRO A 82 11.41 6.67 14.55
C PRO A 82 12.28 6.45 13.32
N GLU A 83 12.96 5.29 13.22
CA GLU A 83 13.88 5.01 12.11
C GLU A 83 13.11 4.70 10.81
N HIS A 84 11.92 4.12 10.91
CA HIS A 84 11.14 3.66 9.77
C HIS A 84 9.78 4.37 9.65
N ALA A 85 9.58 5.51 10.33
CA ALA A 85 8.26 6.12 10.47
C ALA A 85 7.55 6.40 9.13
N THR A 86 8.28 6.97 8.17
CA THR A 86 7.76 7.22 6.81
C THR A 86 7.40 5.91 6.10
N GLU A 87 8.23 4.89 6.21
CA GLU A 87 8.01 3.59 5.55
C GLU A 87 6.81 2.87 6.16
N VAL A 88 6.66 2.94 7.49
CA VAL A 88 5.51 2.40 8.22
C VAL A 88 4.24 3.16 7.86
N LEU A 89 4.28 4.49 7.73
CA LEU A 89 3.14 5.30 7.32
C LEU A 89 2.65 4.89 5.93
N VAL A 90 3.53 4.94 4.93
CA VAL A 90 3.17 4.62 3.54
C VAL A 90 2.77 3.14 3.44
N GLY A 91 3.53 2.24 4.05
CA GLY A 91 3.26 0.80 4.06
C GLY A 91 1.91 0.45 4.67
N SER A 92 1.51 1.14 5.73
CA SER A 92 0.20 0.94 6.37
C SER A 92 -0.95 1.27 5.43
N PHE A 93 -0.89 2.42 4.74
CA PHE A 93 -1.88 2.78 3.73
C PHE A 93 -1.83 1.86 2.50
N THR A 94 -0.64 1.44 2.07
CA THR A 94 -0.49 0.52 0.94
C THR A 94 -1.12 -0.83 1.22
N LEU A 95 -0.99 -1.34 2.45
CA LEU A 95 -1.65 -2.58 2.84
C LEU A 95 -3.17 -2.46 2.81
N VAL A 96 -3.74 -1.31 3.20
CA VAL A 96 -5.19 -1.07 3.06
C VAL A 96 -5.61 -1.14 1.59
N VAL A 97 -4.85 -0.52 0.68
CA VAL A 97 -5.13 -0.54 -0.76
C VAL A 97 -5.07 -1.97 -1.33
N LEU A 98 -4.04 -2.75 -0.98
CA LEU A 98 -3.86 -4.13 -1.44
C LEU A 98 -4.88 -5.11 -0.83
N GLU A 99 -5.38 -4.83 0.37
CA GLU A 99 -6.47 -5.58 0.99
C GLU A 99 -7.83 -5.26 0.36
N SER A 100 -7.97 -4.13 -0.35
CA SER A 100 -9.23 -3.72 -0.98
C SER A 100 -9.71 -4.69 -2.07
N ALA A 101 -11.03 -4.76 -2.27
CA ALA A 101 -11.65 -5.59 -3.29
C ALA A 101 -11.27 -5.19 -4.72
N TYR A 102 -10.71 -3.99 -4.93
CA TYR A 102 -10.27 -3.55 -6.25
C TYR A 102 -9.05 -4.31 -6.76
N PHE A 103 -8.29 -4.95 -5.88
CA PHE A 103 -7.23 -5.87 -6.27
C PHE A 103 -7.74 -7.29 -6.57
N ASP A 104 -8.97 -7.66 -6.21
CA ASP A 104 -9.50 -9.02 -6.42
C ASP A 104 -9.41 -9.51 -7.87
N PRO A 105 -9.74 -8.71 -8.90
CA PRO A 105 -9.62 -9.14 -10.30
C PRO A 105 -8.17 -9.44 -10.72
N TRP A 106 -7.21 -8.80 -10.05
CA TRP A 106 -5.78 -8.95 -10.31
C TRP A 106 -5.16 -10.06 -9.47
N ARG A 107 -5.72 -10.39 -8.29
CA ARG A 107 -5.15 -11.40 -7.37
C ARG A 107 -4.87 -12.74 -8.04
N ALA A 108 -5.76 -13.23 -8.91
CA ALA A 108 -5.54 -14.47 -9.64
C ALA A 108 -4.33 -14.37 -10.59
N GLN A 109 -4.27 -13.31 -11.41
CA GLN A 109 -3.18 -13.08 -12.36
C GLN A 109 -1.84 -12.81 -11.66
N LEU A 110 -1.87 -12.04 -10.57
CA LEU A 110 -0.71 -11.74 -9.75
C LEU A 110 -0.19 -13.00 -9.05
N ASN A 111 -1.06 -13.86 -8.54
CA ASN A 111 -0.66 -15.14 -7.96
C ASN A 111 0.04 -16.00 -9.00
N ASP A 112 -0.55 -16.21 -10.18
CA ASP A 112 0.08 -17.03 -11.22
C ASP A 112 1.46 -16.47 -11.61
N LEU A 113 1.58 -15.15 -11.83
CA LEU A 113 2.85 -14.51 -12.20
C LEU A 113 3.91 -14.54 -11.09
N ILE A 114 3.51 -14.37 -9.83
CA ILE A 114 4.43 -14.36 -8.69
C ILE A 114 4.86 -15.79 -8.35
N TYR A 115 3.95 -16.76 -8.39
CA TYR A 115 4.24 -18.16 -8.08
C TYR A 115 4.98 -18.88 -9.22
N ASP A 116 4.66 -18.62 -10.50
CA ASP A 116 5.39 -19.22 -11.62
C ASP A 116 6.86 -18.76 -11.67
N ASN A 117 7.18 -17.57 -11.14
CA ASN A 117 8.56 -17.09 -11.02
C ASN A 117 9.33 -17.69 -9.83
N ILE A 118 8.67 -18.42 -8.91
CA ILE A 118 9.35 -19.14 -7.82
C ILE A 118 9.93 -20.47 -8.34
N ASP A 119 9.33 -21.09 -9.36
CA ASP A 119 9.77 -22.38 -9.90
C ASP A 119 11.01 -22.30 -10.81
N VAL A 120 11.46 -21.11 -11.21
CA VAL A 120 12.61 -20.95 -12.12
C VAL A 120 13.96 -20.87 -11.39
N VAL A 121 13.98 -20.82 -10.05
CA VAL A 121 15.24 -20.79 -9.26
C VAL A 121 15.62 -22.18 -8.68
N ALA A 122 14.85 -23.23 -9.00
CA ALA A 122 15.08 -24.58 -8.48
C ALA A 122 15.69 -25.58 -9.51
N ALA A 123 16.34 -25.11 -10.59
CA ALA A 123 17.01 -25.96 -11.58
C ALA A 123 18.51 -25.66 -11.72
#